data_AF-X0RNC5-F1
#
_entry.id   AF-X0RNC5-F1
#
_cell.length_a   1.000
_cell.length_b   1.000
_cell.length_c   1.000
_cell.angle_alpha   90.00
_cell.angle_beta   90.00
_cell.angle_gamma   90.00
#
_symmetry.space_group_name_H-M   'P 1'
#
loop_
_entity.id
_entity.type
_entity.pdbx_description
1 polymer ?
#
loop_
_entity_poly.entity_id
_entity_poly.type
_entity_poly.pdbx_seq_one_letter_code
_entity_poly.pdbx_strand_id
1 'polypeptide(L)' 'GILKVNPNTMQRVYQELERERITFTKRGMGTYVTEEEKTISSLKEEISKKIILDFVGGMNKLGFSNKEMINTLKEYL' A
#
# COMPACT_ATOMS: atom_id res chain seq x y z
N GLY A 1 -11.31 17.67 10.47
CA GLY A 1 -12.20 16.85 11.31
C GLY A 1 -11.99 15.40 10.97
N ILE A 2 -12.07 14.51 11.96
CA ILE A 2 -11.95 13.05 11.76
C ILE A 2 -12.98 12.61 10.70
N LEU A 3 -12.56 11.70 9.82
CA LEU A 3 -13.26 11.32 8.58
C LEU A 3 -14.78 11.19 8.74
N LYS A 4 -15.56 11.80 7.83
CA LYS A 4 -17.02 11.62 7.70
C LYS A 4 -17.36 10.22 7.14
N VAL A 5 -16.93 9.18 7.84
CA VAL A 5 -17.09 7.77 7.48
C VAL A 5 -17.95 7.10 8.56
N ASN A 6 -18.80 6.16 8.15
CA ASN A 6 -19.68 5.45 9.07
C ASN A 6 -18.84 4.72 10.14
N PRO A 7 -19.16 4.84 11.45
CA PRO A 7 -18.44 4.15 12.52
C PRO A 7 -18.30 2.63 12.31
N ASN A 8 -19.31 1.98 11.73
CA ASN A 8 -19.28 0.55 11.41
C ASN A 8 -18.27 0.24 10.28
N THR A 9 -18.06 1.16 9.35
CA THR A 9 -17.02 1.05 8.30
C THR A 9 -15.63 1.18 8.92
N MET A 10 -15.43 2.14 9.84
CA MET A 10 -14.16 2.28 10.57
C MET A 10 -13.86 1.02 11.41
N GLN A 11 -14.85 0.47 12.12
CA GLN A 11 -14.68 -0.76 12.88
C GLN A 11 -14.26 -1.94 12.00
N ARG A 12 -14.90 -2.10 10.82
CA ARG A 12 -14.49 -3.12 9.84
C ARG A 12 -13.06 -2.90 9.39
N VAL A 13 -12.67 -1.68 9.00
CA VAL A 13 -11.29 -1.39 8.60
C VAL A 13 -10.27 -1.79 9.67
N TYR A 14 -10.50 -1.48 10.95
CA TYR A 14 -9.61 -1.92 12.02
C TYR A 14 -9.56 -3.46 12.18
N GLN A 15 -10.69 -4.16 12.00
CA GLN A 15 -10.72 -5.63 12.03
C GLN A 15 -9.96 -6.26 10.85
N GLU A 16 -10.05 -5.70 9.65
CA GLU A 16 -9.29 -6.15 8.47
C GLU A 16 -7.78 -5.95 8.70
N LEU A 17 -7.37 -4.76 9.17
CA LEU A 17 -5.97 -4.43 9.47
C LEU A 17 -5.38 -5.30 10.60
N GLU A 18 -6.19 -5.68 11.60
CA GLU A 18 -5.77 -6.56 12.69
C GLU A 18 -5.66 -8.03 12.25
N ARG A 19 -6.56 -8.52 11.38
CA ARG A 19 -6.40 -9.82 10.69
C ARG A 19 -5.12 -9.86 9.87
N GLU A 20 -4.84 -8.81 9.10
CA GLU A 20 -3.64 -8.68 8.26
C GLU A 20 -2.35 -8.43 9.07
N ARG A 21 -2.46 -8.36 10.42
CA ARG A 21 -1.37 -8.06 11.36
C ARG A 21 -0.70 -6.71 11.14
N ILE A 22 -1.29 -5.81 10.36
CA ILE A 22 -0.83 -4.44 10.16
C ILE A 22 -1.05 -3.64 11.45
N THR A 23 -2.11 -3.93 12.20
CA THR A 23 -2.37 -3.37 13.52
C THR A 23 -2.65 -4.45 14.58
N PHE A 24 -2.56 -4.08 15.85
CA PHE A 24 -2.96 -4.94 16.96
C PHE A 24 -3.54 -4.13 18.12
N THR A 25 -4.51 -4.70 18.85
CA THR A 25 -5.24 -4.01 19.91
C THR A 25 -4.74 -4.44 21.30
N LYS A 26 -4.18 -3.50 22.07
CA LYS A 26 -3.90 -3.69 23.50
C LYS A 26 -5.15 -3.36 24.32
N ARG A 27 -5.66 -4.34 25.07
CA ARG A 27 -6.91 -4.19 25.85
C ARG A 27 -6.83 -2.99 26.81
N GLY A 28 -7.71 -2.01 26.61
CA GLY A 28 -7.77 -0.78 27.42
C GLY A 28 -6.74 0.29 27.07
N MET A 29 -5.85 0.05 26.09
CA MET A 29 -4.83 1.02 25.64
C MET A 29 -5.00 1.46 24.17
N GLY A 30 -5.85 0.77 23.41
CA GLY A 30 -6.15 1.10 22.00
C GLY A 30 -5.40 0.23 21.00
N THR A 31 -5.45 0.65 19.74
CA THR A 31 -4.90 -0.09 18.58
C THR A 31 -3.61 0.57 18.10
N TYR A 32 -2.59 -0.24 17.86
CA TYR A 32 -1.23 0.16 17.49
C TYR A 32 -0.85 -0.45 16.14
N VAL A 33 0.09 0.18 15.41
CA VAL A 33 0.67 -0.37 14.18
C VAL A 33 1.73 -1.42 14.55
N THR A 34 1.87 -2.47 13.74
CA THR A 34 2.90 -3.51 13.93
C THR A 34 4.31 -2.97 13.71
N GLU A 35 5.26 -3.50 14.48
CA GLU A 35 6.71 -3.31 14.29
C GLU A 35 7.36 -4.55 13.65
N GLU A 36 6.57 -5.56 13.25
CA GLU A 36 7.06 -6.78 12.61
C GLU A 36 7.65 -6.47 11.23
N GLU A 37 8.98 -6.46 11.13
CA GLU A 37 9.72 -6.16 9.89
C GLU A 37 9.23 -6.96 8.68
N LYS A 38 8.87 -8.23 8.88
CA LYS A 38 8.34 -9.09 7.82
C LYS A 38 7.03 -8.57 7.24
N THR A 39 6.09 -8.21 8.11
CA THR A 39 4.77 -7.68 7.71
C THR A 39 4.93 -6.32 7.03
N ILE A 40 5.80 -5.45 7.56
CA ILE A 40 6.16 -4.17 6.94
C ILE A 40 6.81 -4.36 5.56
N SER A 41 7.71 -5.35 5.42
CA SER A 41 8.41 -5.65 4.17
C SER A 41 7.45 -6.18 3.10
N SER A 42 6.58 -7.13 3.44
CA SER A 42 5.56 -7.65 2.52
C SER A 42 4.59 -6.57 2.04
N LEU A 43 4.14 -5.69 2.94
CA LEU A 43 3.27 -4.56 2.56
C LEU A 43 3.98 -3.58 1.61
N LYS A 44 5.26 -3.27 1.86
CA LYS A 44 6.09 -2.46 0.94
C LYS A 44 6.24 -3.12 -0.43
N GLU A 45 6.44 -4.44 -0.48
CA GLU A 45 6.57 -5.19 -1.72
C GLU A 45 5.27 -5.18 -2.53
N GLU A 46 4.11 -5.37 -1.89
CA GLU A 46 2.80 -5.30 -2.54
C GLU A 46 2.53 -3.90 -3.13
N ILE A 47 2.74 -2.85 -2.34
CA ILE A 47 2.58 -1.45 -2.79
C ILE A 47 3.53 -1.17 -3.96
N SER A 48 4.79 -1.62 -3.89
CA SER A 48 5.77 -1.43 -4.97
C SER A 48 5.34 -2.14 -6.26
N LYS A 49 4.86 -3.39 -6.17
CA LYS A 49 4.32 -4.13 -7.32
C LYS A 49 3.15 -3.39 -7.97
N LYS A 50 2.24 -2.84 -7.17
CA LYS A 50 1.12 -2.04 -7.67
C LYS A 50 1.58 -0.78 -8.39
N ILE A 51 2.49 -0.01 -7.80
CA ILE A 51 3.04 1.21 -8.42
C ILE A 51 3.74 0.88 -9.75
N ILE A 52 4.52 -0.20 -9.81
CA ILE A 52 5.19 -0.65 -11.04
C ILE A 52 4.16 -1.08 -12.10
N LEU A 53 3.10 -1.80 -11.71
CA LEU A 53 2.02 -2.21 -12.61
C LEU A 53 1.27 -0.99 -13.19
N ASP A 54 0.94 -0.01 -12.35
CA ASP A 54 0.25 1.22 -12.75
C ASP A 54 1.14 2.07 -13.67
N PHE A 55 2.45 2.17 -13.39
CA PHE A 55 3.45 2.83 -14.24
C PHE A 55 3.56 2.16 -15.62
N VAL A 56 3.83 0.85 -15.67
CA VAL A 56 3.96 0.10 -16.93
C VAL A 56 2.66 0.15 -17.73
N GLY A 57 1.50 0.02 -17.05
CA GLY A 57 0.19 0.13 -17.67
C GLY A 57 -0.10 1.53 -18.24
N GLY A 58 0.36 2.59 -17.58
CA GLY A 58 0.26 3.97 -18.07
C GLY A 58 1.14 4.22 -19.29
N MET A 59 2.42 3.84 -19.21
CA MET A 59 3.40 4.02 -20.28
C MET A 59 3.03 3.23 -21.56
N ASN A 60 2.56 1.98 -21.42
CA ASN A 60 2.06 1.19 -22.55
C ASN A 60 0.86 1.86 -23.25
N LYS A 61 -0.05 2.50 -22.50
CA LYS A 61 -1.18 3.26 -23.08
C LYS A 61 -0.75 4.52 -23.83
N LEU A 62 0.42 5.07 -23.51
CA LEU A 62 1.05 6.17 -24.24
C LEU A 62 1.89 5.70 -25.44
N GLY A 63 1.95 4.39 -25.70
CA GLY A 63 2.66 3.80 -26.84
C GLY A 63 4.16 3.55 -26.61
N PHE A 64 4.67 3.69 -25.39
CA PHE A 64 6.08 3.42 -25.08
C PHE A 64 6.38 1.92 -25.16
N SER A 65 7.48 1.56 -25.82
CA SER A 65 8.06 0.22 -25.72
C SER A 65 8.78 0.00 -24.39
N ASN A 66 9.01 -1.27 -24.04
CA ASN A 66 9.82 -1.64 -22.86
C ASN A 66 11.21 -0.98 -22.85
N LYS A 67 11.81 -0.77 -24.04
CA LYS A 67 13.13 -0.13 -24.15
C LYS A 67 13.07 1.36 -23.83
N GLU A 68 12.04 2.05 -24.33
CA GLU A 68 11.83 3.48 -24.05
C GLU A 68 11.48 3.68 -22.57
N MET A 69 10.59 2.87 -21.99
CA MET A 69 10.30 2.89 -20.54
C MET A 69 11.56 2.78 -19.67
N ILE A 70 12.44 1.82 -19.99
CA ILE A 70 13.69 1.61 -19.24
C ILE A 70 14.65 2.80 -19.43
N ASN A 71 14.72 3.39 -20.63
CA ASN A 71 15.55 4.56 -20.88
C ASN A 71 15.04 5.80 -20.14
N THR A 72 13.74 6.12 -20.27
CA THR A 72 13.11 7.25 -19.55
C THR A 72 13.26 7.12 -18.03
N LEU A 73 13.13 5.91 -17.48
CA LEU A 73 13.36 5.69 -16.05
C LEU A 73 14.83 5.89 -15.64
N LYS A 74 15.79 5.52 -16.50
CA LYS A 74 17.23 5.77 -16.26
C LYS A 74 17.62 7.24 -16.43
N GLU A 75 16.91 8.00 -17.24
CA GLU A 75 17.14 9.45 -17.42
C GLU A 75 16.54 10.29 -16.27
N TYR A 76 15.57 9.72 -15.55
CA TYR A 76 14.90 10.36 -14.41
C TYR A 76 15.60 10.14 -13.06
N LEU A 77 16.39 9.06 -12.92
CA LEU A 77 17.07 8.64 -11.69
C LEU A 77 18.51 9.17 -11.59
#